data_AF-A0A7W2PRS2-F1
#
_entry.id   AF-A0A7W2PRS2-F1
#
_cell.length_a   1.000
_cell.length_b   1.000
_cell.length_c   1.000
_cell.angle_alpha   90.00
_cell.angle_beta   90.00
_cell.angle_gamma   90.00
#
_symmetry.space_group_name_H-M   'P 1'
#
loop_
_entity.id
_entity.type
_entity.pdbx_description
1 polymer ?
#
loop_
_entity_poly.entity_id
_entity_poly.type
_entity_poly.pdbx_seq_one_letter_code
_entity_poly.pdbx_strand_id
1 'polypeptide(L)'
;MSKEAHVEITPFGNGTHSIAVGLKDLEEHLANPQDFYKLKGAIIAIHHGIETLLKDVLFQRNPVFILGEKCSIKQVIECYKNFYAATNNFLFGDEFTISPIDALVRTYDLRIGEINVPDYEALKDSYDKLNTLRNRLQHFAINTDGQAVIKILGILTPKFAHYIESCYKLPVLDNFMIPHMPMAGMEPLFERRESFSDALKRFNPNSINFIEQLRQTYDVLLRQAIDEFKGTIAYGSTFRFKIESRGNSLPSSSHPDIDMSGWINMSLIGFRNSTKGFAPDYDGNCYQVDRKIGPLTEKQIDEDTIEIEQRANFNVTVDVEHPDKVINLLAQQEYLKFLRGGKLSISVDVKYRAEIPCFKDTDMFGTGKLSELTGTINIDFSLGFFGENSGGSVRLVQALEINSKNSKLHARAFSKQNVDIQESLAIDLIFEGSGDINCKKIK
;
A
#
# COMPACT_ATOMS: atom_id res chain seq x y z
N MET A 1 -23.96 16.25 -54.72
CA MET A 1 -24.12 15.44 -53.50
C MET A 1 -22.85 15.60 -52.68
N SER A 2 -22.90 16.33 -51.57
CA SER A 2 -21.77 16.41 -50.65
C SER A 2 -21.51 15.01 -50.10
N LYS A 3 -20.28 14.51 -50.22
CA LYS A 3 -19.83 13.40 -49.38
C LYS A 3 -19.95 13.90 -47.95
N GLU A 4 -20.96 13.43 -47.20
CA GLU A 4 -20.98 13.61 -45.76
C GLU A 4 -19.64 13.10 -45.24
N ALA A 5 -18.94 13.95 -44.48
CA ALA A 5 -17.69 13.56 -43.87
C ALA A 5 -18.02 12.46 -42.85
N HIS A 6 -17.72 11.21 -43.18
CA HIS A 6 -17.70 10.13 -42.21
C HIS A 6 -16.64 10.50 -41.15
N VAL A 7 -17.11 10.80 -39.94
CA VAL A 7 -16.24 11.03 -38.78
C VAL A 7 -15.90 9.67 -38.19
N GLU A 8 -14.69 9.19 -38.43
CA GLU A 8 -14.17 7.98 -37.81
C GLU A 8 -13.37 8.38 -36.56
N ILE A 9 -13.88 8.02 -35.37
CA ILE A 9 -13.19 8.25 -34.09
C ILE A 9 -12.64 6.91 -33.61
N THR A 10 -11.33 6.76 -33.65
CA THR A 10 -10.65 5.56 -33.13
C THR A 10 -10.61 5.59 -31.60
N PRO A 11 -10.51 4.42 -30.92
CA PRO A 11 -10.31 4.36 -29.48
C PRO A 11 -9.09 5.17 -29.02
N PHE A 12 -7.97 5.06 -29.74
CA PHE A 12 -6.77 5.88 -29.51
C PHE A 12 -7.08 7.38 -29.57
N GLY A 13 -7.77 7.83 -30.62
CA GLY A 13 -8.14 9.23 -30.80
C GLY A 13 -9.08 9.73 -29.72
N ASN A 14 -10.10 8.94 -29.37
CA ASN A 14 -11.06 9.27 -28.32
C ASN A 14 -10.36 9.38 -26.96
N GLY A 15 -9.59 8.36 -26.58
CA GLY A 15 -8.89 8.33 -25.30
C GLY A 15 -7.88 9.46 -25.17
N THR A 16 -7.11 9.74 -26.22
CA THR A 16 -6.14 10.85 -26.22
C THR A 16 -6.83 12.21 -26.15
N HIS A 17 -7.94 12.39 -26.87
CA HIS A 17 -8.75 13.60 -26.78
C HIS A 17 -9.30 13.80 -25.37
N SER A 18 -9.80 12.75 -24.71
CA SER A 18 -10.29 12.83 -23.32
C SER A 18 -9.19 13.22 -22.34
N ILE A 19 -7.97 12.68 -22.48
CA ILE A 19 -6.82 13.15 -21.67
C ILE A 19 -6.54 14.62 -21.92
N ALA A 20 -6.48 15.07 -23.18
CA ALA A 20 -6.20 16.46 -23.54
C ALA A 20 -7.24 17.44 -22.98
N VAL A 21 -8.53 17.08 -23.04
CA VAL A 21 -9.63 17.85 -22.45
C VAL A 21 -9.50 17.88 -20.93
N GLY A 22 -9.22 16.75 -20.30
CA GLY A 22 -9.08 16.68 -18.86
C GLY A 22 -7.89 17.48 -18.32
N LEU A 23 -6.77 17.51 -19.07
CA LEU A 23 -5.62 18.35 -18.76
C LEU A 23 -5.94 19.83 -18.87
N LYS A 24 -6.67 20.23 -19.91
CA LYS A 24 -7.14 21.60 -20.08
C LYS A 24 -8.04 22.03 -18.93
N ASP A 25 -9.02 21.19 -18.55
CA ASP A 25 -9.90 21.48 -17.43
C ASP A 25 -9.12 21.57 -16.09
N LEU A 26 -8.10 20.73 -15.89
CA LEU A 26 -7.25 20.82 -14.71
C LEU A 26 -6.41 22.11 -14.71
N GLU A 27 -5.84 22.50 -15.83
CA GLU A 27 -5.09 23.76 -16.00
C GLU A 27 -5.98 24.98 -15.69
N GLU A 28 -7.20 25.00 -16.23
CA GLU A 28 -8.19 26.05 -15.99
C GLU A 28 -8.63 26.10 -14.51
N HIS A 29 -8.78 24.94 -13.85
CA HIS A 29 -9.06 24.87 -12.42
C HIS A 29 -7.90 25.43 -11.58
N LEU A 30 -6.64 25.13 -11.94
CA LEU A 30 -5.49 25.69 -11.21
C LEU A 30 -5.38 27.21 -11.37
N ALA A 31 -5.80 27.75 -12.51
CA ALA A 31 -5.90 29.19 -12.73
C ALA A 31 -7.07 29.84 -11.96
N ASN A 32 -8.15 29.09 -11.71
CA ASN A 32 -9.30 29.53 -10.93
C ASN A 32 -9.79 28.44 -9.96
N PRO A 33 -9.18 28.34 -8.75
CA PRO A 33 -9.47 27.25 -7.80
C PRO A 33 -10.91 27.19 -7.29
N GLN A 34 -11.72 28.23 -7.52
CA GLN A 34 -13.13 28.26 -7.14
C GLN A 34 -14.04 27.53 -8.16
N ASP A 35 -13.55 27.24 -9.36
CA ASP A 35 -14.32 26.52 -10.37
C ASP A 35 -14.19 25.01 -10.19
N PHE A 36 -15.01 24.45 -9.30
CA PHE A 36 -15.03 23.00 -9.04
C PHE A 36 -15.62 22.18 -10.20
N TYR A 37 -16.34 22.79 -11.15
CA TYR A 37 -16.83 22.09 -12.34
C TYR A 37 -15.68 21.70 -13.25
N LYS A 38 -14.63 22.51 -13.30
CA LYS A 38 -13.39 22.20 -14.01
C LYS A 38 -12.64 21.02 -13.39
N LEU A 39 -12.53 20.99 -12.06
CA LEU A 39 -11.95 19.84 -11.37
C LEU A 39 -12.75 18.55 -11.62
N LYS A 40 -14.09 18.64 -11.62
CA LYS A 40 -14.97 17.53 -11.99
C LYS A 40 -14.74 17.07 -13.44
N GLY A 41 -14.66 18.01 -14.38
CA GLY A 41 -14.37 17.75 -15.80
C GLY A 41 -13.05 17.01 -15.98
N ALA A 42 -12.00 17.49 -15.31
CA ALA A 42 -10.69 16.84 -15.28
C ALA A 42 -10.76 15.39 -14.79
N ILE A 43 -11.42 15.13 -13.65
CA ILE A 43 -11.56 13.77 -13.10
C ILE A 43 -12.23 12.83 -14.11
N ILE A 44 -13.37 13.24 -14.68
CA ILE A 44 -14.15 12.39 -15.60
C ILE A 44 -13.37 12.13 -16.88
N ALA A 45 -12.81 13.18 -17.48
CA ALA A 45 -12.14 13.08 -18.77
C ALA A 45 -10.81 12.32 -18.69
N ILE A 46 -10.01 12.53 -17.63
CA ILE A 46 -8.77 11.78 -17.43
C ILE A 46 -9.05 10.32 -17.14
N HIS A 47 -10.02 10.01 -16.26
CA HIS A 47 -10.40 8.62 -15.95
C HIS A 47 -10.82 7.85 -17.20
N HIS A 48 -11.71 8.44 -18.00
CA HIS A 48 -12.20 7.84 -19.24
C HIS A 48 -11.08 7.69 -20.29
N GLY A 49 -10.21 8.70 -20.41
CA GLY A 49 -9.08 8.65 -21.34
C GLY A 49 -8.11 7.52 -21.00
N ILE A 50 -7.77 7.33 -19.72
CA ILE A 50 -6.92 6.23 -19.25
C ILE A 50 -7.56 4.88 -19.56
N GLU A 51 -8.83 4.70 -19.18
CA GLU A 51 -9.56 3.45 -19.42
C GLU A 51 -9.57 3.08 -20.91
N THR A 52 -9.93 4.05 -21.76
CA THR A 52 -10.04 3.86 -23.21
C THR A 52 -8.71 3.46 -23.82
N LEU A 53 -7.62 4.15 -23.44
CA LEU A 53 -6.30 3.88 -23.99
C LEU A 53 -5.73 2.54 -23.53
N LEU A 54 -5.96 2.13 -22.27
CA LEU A 54 -5.52 0.81 -21.78
C LEU A 54 -6.28 -0.32 -22.48
N LYS A 55 -7.61 -0.18 -22.61
CA LYS A 55 -8.43 -1.14 -23.35
C LYS A 55 -8.04 -1.21 -24.83
N ASP A 56 -7.73 -0.07 -25.45
CA ASP A 56 -7.21 -0.02 -26.83
C ASP A 56 -5.90 -0.79 -26.95
N VAL A 57 -4.91 -0.52 -26.09
CA VAL A 57 -3.65 -1.28 -26.07
C VAL A 57 -3.90 -2.78 -25.97
N LEU A 58 -4.73 -3.23 -25.02
CA LEU A 58 -5.03 -4.65 -24.85
C LEU A 58 -5.72 -5.24 -26.08
N PHE A 59 -6.69 -4.53 -26.64
CA PHE A 59 -7.44 -4.95 -27.82
C PHE A 59 -6.55 -5.08 -29.06
N GLN A 60 -5.62 -4.15 -29.25
CA GLN A 60 -4.63 -4.17 -30.34
C GLN A 60 -3.70 -5.39 -30.24
N ARG A 61 -3.38 -5.86 -29.03
CA ARG A 61 -2.60 -7.09 -28.84
C ARG A 61 -3.47 -8.34 -29.04
N ASN A 62 -4.61 -8.41 -28.37
CA ASN A 62 -5.60 -9.46 -28.56
C ASN A 62 -6.97 -9.01 -28.03
N PRO A 63 -8.04 -9.06 -28.84
CA PRO A 63 -9.39 -8.68 -28.42
C PRO A 63 -9.92 -9.46 -27.19
N VAL A 64 -9.41 -10.66 -26.90
CA VAL A 64 -9.78 -11.43 -25.71
C VAL A 64 -9.27 -10.76 -24.42
N PHE A 65 -8.19 -9.99 -24.47
CA PHE A 65 -7.60 -9.38 -23.28
C PHE A 65 -8.49 -8.32 -22.64
N ILE A 66 -9.48 -7.78 -23.35
CA ILE A 66 -10.44 -6.84 -22.77
C ILE A 66 -11.68 -7.53 -22.18
N LEU A 67 -11.83 -8.85 -22.33
CA LEU A 67 -13.01 -9.58 -21.87
C LEU A 67 -12.95 -9.89 -20.36
N GLY A 68 -14.09 -9.77 -19.70
CA GLY A 68 -14.28 -10.18 -18.31
C GLY A 68 -14.21 -11.70 -18.14
N GLU A 69 -13.84 -12.16 -16.95
CA GLU A 69 -13.61 -13.59 -16.65
C GLU A 69 -14.83 -14.48 -16.90
N LYS A 70 -16.04 -13.93 -16.79
CA LYS A 70 -17.30 -14.67 -16.96
C LYS A 70 -17.79 -14.71 -18.43
N CYS A 71 -17.04 -14.12 -19.37
CA CYS A 71 -17.44 -14.10 -20.77
C CYS A 71 -17.22 -15.48 -21.41
N SER A 72 -18.30 -16.09 -21.89
CA SER A 72 -18.24 -17.39 -22.58
C SER A 72 -17.86 -17.22 -24.05
N ILE A 73 -17.20 -18.23 -24.63
CA ILE A 73 -16.89 -18.28 -26.07
C ILE A 73 -18.16 -18.09 -26.93
N LYS A 74 -19.30 -18.63 -26.48
CA LYS A 74 -20.58 -18.45 -27.18
C LYS A 74 -20.99 -16.99 -27.28
N GLN A 75 -20.81 -16.20 -26.22
CA GLN A 75 -21.09 -14.76 -26.22
C GLN A 75 -20.12 -14.01 -27.15
N VAL A 76 -18.83 -14.37 -27.14
CA VAL A 76 -17.83 -13.79 -28.05
C VAL A 76 -18.21 -14.02 -29.51
N ILE A 77 -18.58 -15.25 -29.88
CA ILE A 77 -19.02 -15.56 -31.26
C ILE A 77 -20.25 -14.73 -31.65
N GLU A 78 -21.19 -14.55 -30.73
CA GLU A 78 -22.40 -13.75 -30.99
C GLU A 78 -22.07 -12.27 -31.23
N CYS A 79 -21.15 -11.71 -30.44
CA CYS A 79 -20.62 -10.38 -30.64
C CYS A 79 -20.02 -10.18 -32.06
N TYR A 80 -19.19 -11.13 -32.52
CA TYR A 80 -18.64 -11.08 -33.88
C TYR A 80 -19.73 -11.17 -34.95
N LYS A 81 -20.72 -12.06 -34.79
CA LYS A 81 -21.85 -12.17 -35.74
C LYS A 81 -22.62 -10.85 -35.85
N ASN A 82 -22.93 -10.23 -34.71
CA ASN A 82 -23.66 -8.97 -34.65
C ASN A 82 -22.87 -7.82 -35.27
N PHE A 83 -21.55 -7.78 -35.05
CA PHE A 83 -20.67 -6.79 -35.67
C PHE A 83 -20.62 -6.94 -37.20
N TYR A 84 -20.40 -8.16 -37.71
CA TYR A 84 -20.38 -8.42 -39.16
C TYR A 84 -21.74 -8.23 -39.83
N ALA A 85 -22.84 -8.49 -39.12
CA ALA A 85 -24.20 -8.23 -39.58
C ALA A 85 -24.58 -6.74 -39.51
N ALA A 86 -23.68 -5.87 -39.04
CA ALA A 86 -23.91 -4.44 -38.81
C ALA A 86 -25.10 -4.14 -37.88
N THR A 87 -25.45 -5.09 -36.99
CA THR A 87 -26.48 -4.87 -35.97
C THR A 87 -25.91 -4.09 -34.77
N ASN A 88 -24.61 -4.22 -34.52
CA ASN A 88 -23.86 -3.42 -33.54
C ASN A 88 -22.70 -2.69 -34.23
N ASN A 89 -22.46 -1.44 -33.84
CA ASN A 89 -21.32 -0.64 -34.31
C ASN A 89 -20.02 -0.92 -33.53
N PHE A 90 -20.07 -1.76 -32.50
CA PHE A 90 -18.96 -2.11 -31.64
C PHE A 90 -18.86 -3.63 -31.52
N LEU A 91 -17.63 -4.13 -31.37
CA LEU A 91 -17.38 -5.56 -31.24
C LEU A 91 -17.75 -6.08 -29.85
N PHE A 92 -17.39 -5.36 -28.78
CA PHE A 92 -17.74 -5.75 -27.40
C PHE A 92 -18.38 -4.56 -26.68
N GLY A 93 -19.52 -4.81 -26.03
CA GLY A 93 -20.17 -3.84 -25.15
C GLY A 93 -19.52 -3.79 -23.77
N ASP A 94 -19.71 -2.68 -23.06
CA ASP A 94 -19.09 -2.42 -21.74
C ASP A 94 -19.32 -3.56 -20.74
N GLU A 95 -20.49 -4.20 -20.78
CA GLU A 95 -20.90 -5.31 -19.93
C GLU A 95 -20.05 -6.59 -20.09
N PHE A 96 -19.36 -6.72 -21.23
CA PHE A 96 -18.44 -7.82 -21.50
C PHE A 96 -16.99 -7.45 -21.21
N THR A 97 -16.70 -6.16 -21.00
CA THR A 97 -15.34 -5.68 -20.82
C THR A 97 -14.92 -5.62 -19.37
N ILE A 98 -13.61 -5.66 -19.17
CA ILE A 98 -12.96 -5.56 -17.87
C ILE A 98 -13.09 -4.17 -17.24
N SER A 99 -12.88 -4.10 -15.93
CA SER A 99 -12.84 -2.82 -15.24
C SER A 99 -11.60 -2.00 -15.65
N PRO A 100 -11.59 -0.68 -15.40
CA PRO A 100 -10.44 0.14 -15.73
C PRO A 100 -9.16 -0.28 -14.99
N ILE A 101 -9.28 -0.70 -13.73
CA ILE A 101 -8.13 -1.18 -12.93
C ILE A 101 -7.62 -2.51 -13.47
N ASP A 102 -8.51 -3.43 -13.84
CA ASP A 102 -8.11 -4.70 -14.46
C ASP A 102 -7.36 -4.47 -15.78
N ALA A 103 -7.75 -3.43 -16.55
CA ALA A 103 -7.04 -3.09 -17.78
C ALA A 103 -5.58 -2.69 -17.50
N LEU A 104 -5.34 -1.87 -16.46
CA LEU A 104 -4.00 -1.48 -16.04
C LEU A 104 -3.17 -2.68 -15.54
N VAL A 105 -3.79 -3.57 -14.76
CA VAL A 105 -3.15 -4.80 -14.27
C VAL A 105 -2.75 -5.69 -15.43
N ARG A 106 -3.67 -5.96 -16.37
CA ARG A 106 -3.38 -6.80 -17.53
C ARG A 106 -2.30 -6.23 -18.43
N THR A 107 -2.26 -4.90 -18.66
CA THR A 107 -1.18 -4.32 -19.48
C THR A 107 0.21 -4.52 -18.86
N TYR A 108 0.27 -4.52 -17.53
CA TYR A 108 1.50 -4.73 -16.78
C TYR A 108 1.91 -6.20 -16.73
N ASP A 109 0.98 -7.09 -16.37
CA ASP A 109 1.23 -8.54 -16.27
C ASP A 109 1.64 -9.15 -17.61
N LEU A 110 1.02 -8.67 -18.70
CA LEU A 110 1.36 -9.05 -20.07
C LEU A 110 2.63 -8.35 -20.58
N ARG A 111 3.25 -7.46 -19.80
CA ARG A 111 4.47 -6.71 -20.13
C ARG A 111 4.38 -5.97 -21.46
N ILE A 112 3.22 -5.36 -21.73
CA ILE A 112 2.97 -4.67 -23.01
C ILE A 112 3.77 -3.35 -23.11
N GLY A 113 4.10 -2.74 -21.98
CA GLY A 113 4.92 -1.53 -21.91
C GLY A 113 5.96 -1.60 -20.79
N GLU A 114 6.98 -0.77 -20.91
CA GLU A 114 8.03 -0.63 -19.91
C GLU A 114 7.59 0.34 -18.80
N ILE A 115 7.67 -0.13 -17.56
CA ILE A 115 7.52 0.64 -16.32
C ILE A 115 8.22 -0.13 -15.19
N ASN A 116 8.92 0.57 -14.32
CA ASN A 116 9.50 -0.07 -13.14
C ASN A 116 8.41 -0.36 -12.09
N VAL A 117 8.64 -1.34 -11.21
CA VAL A 117 7.66 -1.76 -10.19
C VAL A 117 7.21 -0.58 -9.30
N PRO A 118 8.11 0.28 -8.77
CA PRO A 118 7.69 1.43 -7.96
C PRO A 118 6.73 2.41 -8.65
N ASP A 119 7.01 2.72 -9.92
CA ASP A 119 6.18 3.64 -10.71
C ASP A 119 4.84 3.02 -11.08
N TYR A 120 4.83 1.71 -11.32
CA TYR A 120 3.61 0.96 -11.55
C TYR A 120 2.69 0.97 -10.32
N GLU A 121 3.22 0.67 -9.14
CA GLU A 121 2.41 0.69 -7.90
C GLU A 121 1.85 2.09 -7.62
N ALA A 122 2.66 3.13 -7.79
CA ALA A 122 2.21 4.52 -7.63
C ALA A 122 1.11 4.90 -8.65
N LEU A 123 1.26 4.44 -9.89
CA LEU A 123 0.27 4.63 -10.96
C LEU A 123 -1.04 3.92 -10.61
N LYS A 124 -0.97 2.66 -10.18
CA LYS A 124 -2.11 1.82 -9.79
C LYS A 124 -2.87 2.42 -8.60
N ASP A 125 -2.18 2.79 -7.54
CA ASP A 125 -2.78 3.43 -6.35
C ASP A 125 -3.44 4.77 -6.71
N SER A 126 -2.78 5.61 -7.51
CA SER A 126 -3.36 6.88 -7.95
C SER A 126 -4.57 6.68 -8.84
N TYR A 127 -4.56 5.65 -9.69
CA TYR A 127 -5.69 5.37 -10.57
C TYR A 127 -6.90 4.81 -9.81
N ASP A 128 -6.67 3.96 -8.80
CA ASP A 128 -7.74 3.47 -7.92
C ASP A 128 -8.41 4.60 -7.12
N LYS A 129 -7.60 5.54 -6.61
CA LYS A 129 -8.09 6.77 -5.99
C LYS A 129 -8.90 7.62 -6.96
N LEU A 130 -8.45 7.78 -8.21
CA LEU A 130 -9.22 8.50 -9.24
C LEU A 130 -10.54 7.80 -9.56
N ASN A 131 -10.54 6.46 -9.69
CA ASN A 131 -11.73 5.66 -9.95
C ASN A 131 -12.77 5.83 -8.82
N THR A 132 -12.31 5.82 -7.57
CA THR A 132 -13.16 6.10 -6.40
C THR A 132 -13.77 7.51 -6.46
N LEU A 133 -12.97 8.53 -6.79
CA LEU A 133 -13.45 9.90 -6.95
C LEU A 133 -14.49 10.03 -8.07
N ARG A 134 -14.23 9.43 -9.23
CA ARG A 134 -15.14 9.42 -10.37
C ARG A 134 -16.46 8.76 -10.03
N ASN A 135 -16.44 7.62 -9.33
CA ASN A 135 -17.65 6.92 -8.89
C ASN A 135 -18.44 7.75 -7.88
N ARG A 136 -17.76 8.41 -6.93
CA ARG A 136 -18.42 9.35 -6.01
C ARG A 136 -19.08 10.51 -6.76
N LEU A 137 -18.45 11.03 -7.82
CA LEU A 137 -18.97 12.16 -8.60
C LEU A 137 -20.20 11.77 -9.41
N GLN A 138 -20.26 10.51 -9.86
CA GLN A 138 -21.38 9.98 -10.61
C GLN A 138 -22.59 9.70 -9.72
N HIS A 139 -22.37 9.33 -8.46
CA HIS A 139 -23.43 8.81 -7.59
C HIS A 139 -23.84 9.74 -6.41
N PHE A 140 -23.05 10.76 -6.01
CA PHE A 140 -23.33 11.62 -4.84
C PHE A 140 -22.86 13.08 -4.97
N ALA A 141 -23.41 13.96 -4.12
CA ALA A 141 -22.87 15.31 -3.87
C ALA A 141 -21.56 15.20 -3.08
N ILE A 142 -20.46 15.71 -3.65
CA ILE A 142 -19.13 15.54 -3.08
C ILE A 142 -18.73 16.70 -2.16
N ASN A 143 -18.31 16.35 -0.94
CA ASN A 143 -17.35 17.14 -0.16
C ASN A 143 -15.98 16.43 -0.29
N THR A 144 -15.08 16.93 -1.12
CA THR A 144 -13.73 16.39 -1.30
C THR A 144 -12.75 17.53 -1.37
N ASP A 145 -11.61 17.34 -0.70
CA ASP A 145 -10.49 18.27 -0.74
C ASP A 145 -9.91 18.36 -2.16
N GLY A 146 -10.05 19.53 -2.80
CA GLY A 146 -9.51 19.78 -4.13
C GLY A 146 -7.99 19.60 -4.21
N GLN A 147 -7.25 19.86 -3.12
CA GLN A 147 -5.81 19.64 -3.07
C GLN A 147 -5.45 18.16 -3.13
N ALA A 148 -6.26 17.29 -2.50
CA ALA A 148 -6.07 15.85 -2.61
C ALA A 148 -6.27 15.35 -4.05
N VAL A 149 -7.28 15.88 -4.77
CA VAL A 149 -7.54 15.54 -6.18
C VAL A 149 -6.38 15.98 -7.07
N ILE A 150 -5.92 17.24 -6.92
CA ILE A 150 -4.78 17.76 -7.71
C ILE A 150 -3.54 16.89 -7.51
N LYS A 151 -3.28 16.45 -6.27
CA LYS A 151 -2.16 15.56 -5.95
C LYS A 151 -2.30 14.19 -6.64
N ILE A 152 -3.50 13.59 -6.65
CA ILE A 152 -3.76 12.34 -7.38
C ILE A 152 -3.47 12.52 -8.88
N LEU A 153 -4.00 13.57 -9.49
CA LEU A 153 -3.83 13.85 -10.92
C LEU A 153 -2.37 14.20 -11.28
N GLY A 154 -1.66 14.86 -10.37
CA GLY A 154 -0.24 15.20 -10.52
C GLY A 154 0.69 13.99 -10.50
N ILE A 155 0.34 12.92 -9.80
CA ILE A 155 1.06 11.63 -9.85
C ILE A 155 0.64 10.84 -11.08
N LEU A 156 -0.67 10.70 -11.27
CA LEU A 156 -1.27 9.82 -12.25
C LEU A 156 -0.91 10.21 -13.68
N THR A 157 -1.12 11.48 -14.04
CA THR A 157 -1.05 11.91 -15.44
C THR A 157 0.36 11.77 -16.02
N PRO A 158 1.44 12.25 -15.37
CA PRO A 158 2.78 12.11 -15.92
C PRO A 158 3.23 10.65 -16.02
N LYS A 159 2.95 9.84 -15.00
CA LYS A 159 3.30 8.40 -15.01
C LYS A 159 2.52 7.65 -16.09
N PHE A 160 1.23 7.92 -16.22
CA PHE A 160 0.39 7.32 -17.26
C PHE A 160 0.87 7.71 -18.65
N ALA A 161 1.15 9.00 -18.89
CA ALA A 161 1.64 9.48 -20.19
C ALA A 161 2.93 8.76 -20.62
N HIS A 162 3.87 8.58 -19.69
CA HIS A 162 5.08 7.82 -19.94
C HIS A 162 4.81 6.34 -20.23
N TYR A 163 3.98 5.69 -19.39
CA TYR A 163 3.67 4.28 -19.51
C TYR A 163 2.87 3.95 -20.78
N ILE A 164 1.88 4.78 -21.13
CA ILE A 164 1.05 4.53 -22.30
C ILE A 164 1.87 4.73 -23.58
N GLU A 165 2.78 5.71 -23.61
CA GLU A 165 3.69 5.89 -24.73
C GLU A 165 4.61 4.68 -24.93
N SER A 166 5.07 4.03 -23.85
CA SER A 166 5.83 2.78 -23.95
C SER A 166 4.98 1.60 -24.42
N CYS A 167 3.73 1.48 -23.95
CA CYS A 167 2.81 0.40 -24.34
C CYS A 167 2.53 0.34 -25.85
N TYR A 168 2.52 1.51 -26.50
CA TYR A 168 2.29 1.59 -27.95
C TYR A 168 3.57 1.60 -28.79
N LYS A 169 4.76 1.59 -28.18
CA LYS A 169 5.98 1.27 -28.93
C LYS A 169 5.90 -0.19 -29.36
N LEU A 170 6.27 -0.49 -30.60
CA LEU A 170 6.40 -1.87 -31.03
C LEU A 170 7.54 -2.51 -30.23
N PRO A 171 7.35 -3.70 -29.64
CA PRO A 171 8.43 -4.36 -28.94
C PRO A 171 9.56 -4.65 -29.93
N VAL A 172 10.78 -4.27 -29.56
CA VAL A 172 11.97 -4.83 -30.18
C VAL A 172 11.95 -6.31 -29.85
N LEU A 173 12.04 -7.17 -30.86
CA LEU A 173 12.01 -8.64 -30.76
C LEU A 173 13.22 -9.17 -29.97
N ASP A 174 13.26 -8.94 -28.66
CA ASP A 174 14.17 -9.59 -27.75
C ASP A 174 13.36 -10.51 -26.82
N ASN A 175 13.29 -11.79 -27.20
CA ASN A 175 12.96 -12.94 -26.35
C ASN A 175 11.57 -13.04 -25.67
N PHE A 176 10.56 -12.25 -26.03
CA PHE A 176 9.21 -12.41 -25.47
C PHE A 176 8.41 -13.53 -26.17
N MET A 177 7.90 -14.47 -25.38
CA MET A 177 7.12 -15.64 -25.83
C MET A 177 5.63 -15.35 -26.12
N ILE A 178 5.15 -14.12 -25.90
CA ILE A 178 3.78 -13.73 -26.23
C ILE A 178 3.82 -12.94 -27.54
N PRO A 179 3.12 -13.36 -28.60
CA PRO A 179 3.02 -12.57 -29.82
C PRO A 179 2.23 -11.30 -29.51
N HIS A 180 2.95 -10.21 -29.24
CA HIS A 180 2.39 -8.86 -29.08
C HIS A 180 2.12 -8.18 -30.42
N MET A 181 2.22 -8.92 -31.52
CA MET A 181 1.87 -8.44 -32.85
C MET A 181 0.34 -8.42 -33.00
N PRO A 182 -0.23 -7.40 -33.66
CA PRO A 182 -1.64 -7.45 -34.03
C PRO A 182 -1.96 -8.73 -34.80
N MET A 183 -3.20 -9.22 -34.67
CA MET A 183 -3.64 -10.38 -35.44
C MET A 183 -3.58 -10.07 -36.95
N ALA A 184 -3.17 -11.05 -37.74
CA ALA A 184 -3.08 -10.93 -39.19
C ALA A 184 -4.41 -10.43 -39.79
N GLY A 185 -4.35 -9.37 -40.58
CA GLY A 185 -5.50 -8.72 -41.22
C GLY A 185 -6.15 -7.60 -40.39
N MET A 186 -5.74 -7.40 -39.13
CA MET A 186 -6.21 -6.26 -38.32
C MET A 186 -5.25 -5.07 -38.33
N GLU A 187 -4.08 -5.19 -38.96
CA GLU A 187 -3.08 -4.13 -39.05
C GLU A 187 -3.64 -2.77 -39.52
N PRO A 188 -4.58 -2.71 -40.50
CA PRO A 188 -5.18 -1.44 -40.92
C PRO A 188 -6.03 -0.74 -39.83
N LEU A 189 -6.62 -1.51 -38.91
CA LEU A 189 -7.33 -0.96 -37.74
C LEU A 189 -6.36 -0.37 -36.71
N PHE A 190 -5.08 -0.73 -36.82
CA PHE A 190 -4.04 -0.50 -35.82
C PHE A 190 -2.82 0.25 -36.38
N GLU A 191 -2.89 0.73 -37.63
CA GLU A 191 -1.84 1.53 -38.27
C GLU A 191 -1.69 2.86 -37.53
N ARG A 192 -0.79 2.87 -36.56
CA ARG A 192 -0.52 4.03 -35.73
C ARG A 192 0.35 5.01 -36.49
N ARG A 193 -0.25 6.12 -36.93
CA ARG A 193 0.43 7.17 -37.72
C ARG A 193 1.10 8.25 -36.87
N GLU A 194 0.82 8.31 -35.56
CA GLU A 194 1.31 9.34 -34.65
C GLU A 194 1.62 8.80 -33.25
N SER A 195 2.53 9.47 -32.53
CA SER A 195 2.82 9.16 -31.13
C SER A 195 1.72 9.69 -30.20
N PHE A 196 1.64 9.17 -28.96
CA PHE A 196 0.70 9.69 -27.96
C PHE A 196 0.95 11.18 -27.68
N SER A 197 2.23 11.56 -27.57
CA SER A 197 2.64 12.94 -27.33
C SER A 197 2.23 13.90 -28.45
N ASP A 198 2.37 13.47 -29.71
CA ASP A 198 1.98 14.29 -30.87
C ASP A 198 0.46 14.39 -31.00
N ALA A 199 -0.26 13.29 -30.75
CA ALA A 199 -1.71 13.27 -30.71
C ALA A 199 -2.27 14.19 -29.60
N LEU A 200 -1.65 14.20 -28.41
CA LEU A 200 -2.01 15.13 -27.34
C LEU A 200 -1.84 16.59 -27.77
N LYS A 201 -0.70 16.95 -28.38
CA LYS A 201 -0.45 18.32 -28.88
C LYS A 201 -1.46 18.75 -29.93
N ARG A 202 -1.92 17.82 -30.76
CA ARG A 202 -2.94 18.09 -31.78
C ARG A 202 -4.29 18.50 -31.16
N PHE A 203 -4.68 17.88 -30.04
CA PHE A 203 -5.93 18.22 -29.35
C PHE A 203 -5.80 19.41 -28.39
N ASN A 204 -4.68 19.51 -27.68
CA ASN A 204 -4.34 20.66 -26.86
C ASN A 204 -2.80 20.86 -26.85
N PRO A 205 -2.28 21.90 -27.52
CA PRO A 205 -0.83 22.14 -27.65
C PRO A 205 -0.09 22.27 -26.32
N ASN A 206 -0.76 22.71 -25.26
CA ASN A 206 -0.14 22.91 -23.94
C ASN A 206 -0.03 21.61 -23.13
N SER A 207 -0.70 20.51 -23.53
CA SER A 207 -0.80 19.28 -22.75
C SER A 207 0.55 18.75 -22.26
N ILE A 208 1.57 18.75 -23.13
CA ILE A 208 2.89 18.21 -22.80
C ILE A 208 3.61 19.12 -21.80
N ASN A 209 3.57 20.43 -22.01
CA ASN A 209 4.15 21.39 -21.08
C ASN A 209 3.47 21.30 -19.70
N PHE A 210 2.15 21.11 -19.69
CA PHE A 210 1.38 20.98 -18.46
C PHE A 210 1.65 19.66 -17.71
N ILE A 211 1.77 18.54 -18.42
CA ILE A 211 2.22 17.26 -17.84
C ILE A 211 3.61 17.43 -17.19
N GLU A 212 4.51 18.13 -17.86
CA GLU A 212 5.84 18.44 -17.33
C GLU A 212 5.80 19.31 -16.08
N GLN A 213 4.93 20.32 -16.05
CA GLN A 213 4.70 21.14 -14.86
C GLN A 213 4.15 20.31 -13.70
N LEU A 214 3.15 19.46 -13.95
CA LEU A 214 2.60 18.55 -12.94
C LEU A 214 3.67 17.63 -12.35
N ARG A 215 4.53 17.07 -13.22
CA ARG A 215 5.67 16.25 -12.80
C ARG A 215 6.61 17.04 -11.89
N GLN A 216 7.00 18.25 -12.30
CA GLN A 216 7.88 19.11 -11.51
C GLN A 216 7.25 19.48 -10.15
N THR A 217 5.96 19.83 -10.13
CA THR A 217 5.24 20.12 -8.87
C THR A 217 5.21 18.90 -7.95
N TYR A 218 4.96 17.70 -8.50
CA TYR A 218 5.01 16.48 -7.71
C TYR A 218 6.42 16.19 -7.16
N ASP A 219 7.46 16.34 -7.98
CA ASP A 219 8.85 16.15 -7.54
C ASP A 219 9.22 17.14 -6.43
N VAL A 220 8.72 18.39 -6.50
CA VAL A 220 8.87 19.38 -5.44
C VAL A 220 8.15 18.94 -4.16
N LEU A 221 6.89 18.50 -4.25
CA LEU A 221 6.13 18.00 -3.10
C LEU A 221 6.78 16.76 -2.48
N LEU A 222 7.34 15.88 -3.30
CA LEU A 222 8.08 14.70 -2.84
C LEU A 222 9.35 15.12 -2.11
N ARG A 223 10.12 16.07 -2.65
CA ARG A 223 11.30 16.63 -1.96
C ARG A 223 10.93 17.31 -0.65
N GLN A 224 9.84 18.08 -0.63
CA GLN A 224 9.33 18.69 0.61
C GLN A 224 8.96 17.62 1.64
N ALA A 225 8.21 16.59 1.24
CA ALA A 225 7.89 15.46 2.13
C ALA A 225 9.17 14.81 2.66
N ILE A 226 10.12 14.54 1.78
CA ILE A 226 11.42 14.00 2.13
C ILE A 226 12.14 14.89 3.16
N ASP A 227 12.18 16.20 2.93
CA ASP A 227 12.88 17.15 3.79
C ASP A 227 12.17 17.31 5.16
N GLU A 228 10.84 17.25 5.19
CA GLU A 228 10.05 17.30 6.43
C GLU A 228 10.19 16.04 7.29
N PHE A 229 10.51 14.90 6.67
CA PHE A 229 10.91 13.71 7.39
C PHE A 229 12.41 13.66 7.69
N LYS A 230 13.25 14.50 7.09
CA LYS A 230 14.70 14.47 7.30
C LYS A 230 15.12 15.37 8.45
N GLY A 231 15.67 14.77 9.50
CA GLY A 231 16.28 15.53 10.60
C GLY A 231 15.27 16.22 11.51
N THR A 232 13.98 15.92 11.34
CA THR A 232 12.94 16.36 12.24
C THR A 232 12.86 15.46 13.47
N ILE A 233 12.46 16.06 14.59
CA ILE A 233 12.18 15.37 15.83
C ILE A 233 10.71 15.60 16.15
N ALA A 234 9.93 14.53 16.23
CA ALA A 234 8.55 14.61 16.70
C ALA A 234 8.53 14.46 18.23
N TYR A 235 8.48 15.60 18.92
CA TYR A 235 8.59 15.66 20.37
C TYR A 235 7.39 15.05 21.09
N GLY A 236 7.66 14.32 22.19
CA GLY A 236 6.63 13.86 23.11
C GLY A 236 5.57 12.92 22.50
N SER A 237 5.93 12.20 21.44
CA SER A 237 5.01 11.30 20.75
C SER A 237 4.64 10.12 21.63
N THR A 238 3.34 9.88 21.83
CA THR A 238 2.84 8.79 22.67
C THR A 238 2.90 7.45 21.95
N PHE A 239 3.24 6.41 22.69
CA PHE A 239 3.28 5.04 22.20
C PHE A 239 2.81 4.08 23.29
N ARG A 240 1.83 3.27 22.93
CA ARG A 240 1.34 2.16 23.74
C ARG A 240 1.59 0.88 22.98
N PHE A 241 2.20 -0.08 23.67
CA PHE A 241 2.52 -1.40 23.15
C PHE A 241 1.93 -2.45 24.07
N LYS A 242 1.21 -3.39 23.47
CA LYS A 242 0.65 -4.54 24.17
C LYS A 242 1.04 -5.79 23.43
N ILE A 243 1.60 -6.76 24.13
CA ILE A 243 1.90 -8.08 23.61
C ILE A 243 1.29 -9.12 24.54
N GLU A 244 0.48 -10.02 23.98
CA GLU A 244 -0.11 -11.17 24.67
C GLU A 244 0.44 -12.45 24.04
N SER A 245 1.33 -13.12 24.78
CA SER A 245 1.91 -14.41 24.37
C SER A 245 1.41 -15.50 25.32
N ARG A 246 0.77 -16.53 24.76
CA ARG A 246 0.19 -17.63 25.56
C ARG A 246 1.18 -18.81 25.78
N GLY A 247 2.46 -18.63 25.44
CA GLY A 247 3.49 -19.68 25.51
C GLY A 247 3.23 -20.84 24.54
N ASN A 248 4.05 -21.88 24.59
CA ASN A 248 3.91 -23.08 23.72
C ASN A 248 2.84 -24.07 24.20
N SER A 249 1.81 -23.61 24.92
CA SER A 249 0.76 -24.47 25.49
C SER A 249 -0.13 -25.14 24.43
N LEU A 250 -0.26 -24.55 23.23
CA LEU A 250 -1.00 -25.07 22.06
C LEU A 250 -0.32 -24.67 20.73
N PRO A 251 -0.52 -25.40 19.61
CA PRO A 251 0.09 -25.04 18.32
C PRO A 251 -0.30 -23.64 17.81
N SER A 252 -1.51 -23.15 18.13
CA SER A 252 -1.99 -21.81 17.79
C SER A 252 -1.57 -20.72 18.77
N SER A 253 -0.91 -21.06 19.89
CA SER A 253 -0.56 -20.13 20.97
C SER A 253 0.88 -19.64 20.92
N SER A 254 1.68 -20.14 19.97
CA SER A 254 3.08 -19.76 19.76
C SER A 254 3.26 -18.38 19.11
N HIS A 255 2.19 -17.82 18.52
CA HIS A 255 2.18 -16.51 17.87
C HIS A 255 1.46 -15.49 18.76
N PRO A 256 2.15 -14.44 19.26
CA PRO A 256 1.53 -13.48 20.15
C PRO A 256 0.56 -12.54 19.41
N ASP A 257 -0.47 -12.08 20.11
CA ASP A 257 -1.27 -10.95 19.67
C ASP A 257 -0.53 -9.67 20.07
N ILE A 258 -0.44 -8.70 19.14
CA ILE A 258 0.30 -7.45 19.34
C ILE A 258 -0.60 -6.27 18.96
N ASP A 259 -0.85 -5.39 19.92
CA ASP A 259 -1.56 -4.13 19.70
C ASP A 259 -0.63 -2.94 19.93
N MET A 260 -0.66 -2.00 18.99
CA MET A 260 0.07 -0.75 19.03
C MET A 260 -0.90 0.42 18.83
N SER A 261 -0.77 1.45 19.67
CA SER A 261 -1.53 2.68 19.52
C SER A 261 -0.72 3.91 19.90
N GLY A 262 -1.01 5.06 19.31
CA GLY A 262 -0.26 6.31 19.49
C GLY A 262 0.20 6.83 18.14
N TRP A 263 1.51 7.05 17.97
CA TRP A 263 2.08 7.42 16.67
C TRP A 263 2.19 6.24 15.69
N ILE A 264 2.08 5.00 16.17
CA ILE A 264 1.85 3.78 15.38
C ILE A 264 0.53 3.18 15.83
N ASN A 265 -0.39 2.95 14.90
CA ASN A 265 -1.70 2.36 15.15
C ASN A 265 -1.86 1.09 14.32
N MET A 266 -1.78 -0.07 14.98
CA MET A 266 -1.82 -1.37 14.32
C MET A 266 -2.22 -2.46 15.31
N SER A 267 -3.00 -3.43 14.84
CA SER A 267 -3.34 -4.65 15.58
C SER A 267 -2.94 -5.85 14.74
N LEU A 268 -2.15 -6.75 15.33
CA LEU A 268 -1.61 -7.95 14.71
C LEU A 268 -2.12 -9.17 15.47
N ILE A 269 -2.93 -9.99 14.80
CA ILE A 269 -3.53 -11.19 15.38
C ILE A 269 -2.64 -12.39 15.04
N GLY A 270 -2.22 -13.15 16.04
CA GLY A 270 -1.09 -14.06 15.90
C GLY A 270 -1.22 -15.10 14.79
N PHE A 271 -2.36 -15.80 14.74
CA PHE A 271 -2.59 -16.84 13.72
C PHE A 271 -2.87 -16.28 12.31
N ARG A 272 -3.26 -15.01 12.19
CA ARG A 272 -3.63 -14.37 10.92
C ARG A 272 -2.47 -13.65 10.27
N ASN A 273 -1.70 -12.91 11.07
CA ASN A 273 -0.67 -12.01 10.58
C ASN A 273 0.75 -12.61 10.66
N SER A 274 0.95 -13.74 11.35
CA SER A 274 2.29 -14.32 11.45
C SER A 274 2.73 -14.98 10.15
N THR A 275 3.97 -14.73 9.70
CA THR A 275 4.53 -15.39 8.50
C THR A 275 4.73 -16.90 8.68
N LYS A 276 4.60 -17.43 9.90
CA LYS A 276 4.66 -18.85 10.22
C LYS A 276 3.27 -19.48 10.42
N GLY A 277 2.20 -18.69 10.32
CA GLY A 277 0.82 -19.13 10.44
C GLY A 277 0.33 -19.90 9.21
N PHE A 278 -0.81 -20.58 9.35
CA PHE A 278 -1.40 -21.45 8.31
C PHE A 278 -2.23 -20.69 7.24
N ALA A 279 -2.29 -19.36 7.29
CA ALA A 279 -3.12 -18.54 6.40
C ALA A 279 -2.25 -17.60 5.53
N PRO A 280 -1.72 -18.08 4.38
CA PRO A 280 -0.86 -17.28 3.50
C PRO A 280 -1.58 -16.17 2.71
N ASP A 281 -2.92 -16.16 2.70
CA ASP A 281 -3.72 -15.25 1.85
C ASP A 281 -4.36 -14.07 2.61
N TYR A 282 -3.82 -13.66 3.75
CA TYR A 282 -4.36 -12.49 4.46
C TYR A 282 -3.79 -11.19 3.90
N ASP A 283 -4.66 -10.38 3.31
CA ASP A 283 -4.37 -9.02 2.85
C ASP A 283 -4.16 -8.10 4.07
N GLY A 284 -2.90 -7.90 4.47
CA GLY A 284 -2.55 -7.14 5.66
C GLY A 284 -1.09 -7.24 6.10
N ASN A 285 -0.70 -6.45 7.10
CA ASN A 285 0.68 -6.41 7.60
C ASN A 285 1.08 -7.78 8.18
N CYS A 286 2.13 -8.37 7.63
CA CYS A 286 2.70 -9.64 8.08
C CYS A 286 3.79 -9.41 9.13
N TYR A 287 3.91 -10.31 10.11
CA TYR A 287 4.89 -10.15 11.17
C TYR A 287 5.63 -11.44 11.55
N GLN A 288 6.84 -11.25 12.09
CA GLN A 288 7.68 -12.25 12.72
C GLN A 288 8.01 -11.84 14.14
N VAL A 289 8.01 -12.80 15.06
CA VAL A 289 8.48 -12.60 16.44
C VAL A 289 9.57 -13.60 16.76
N ASP A 290 10.70 -13.08 17.25
CA ASP A 290 11.72 -13.84 17.95
C ASP A 290 11.59 -13.56 19.46
N ARG A 291 11.54 -14.61 20.26
CA ARG A 291 11.35 -14.54 21.70
C ARG A 291 12.48 -15.30 22.38
N LYS A 292 13.16 -14.64 23.33
CA LYS A 292 14.22 -15.25 24.13
C LYS A 292 13.97 -14.99 25.61
N ILE A 293 13.84 -16.05 26.38
CA ILE A 293 13.70 -15.97 27.83
C ILE A 293 15.03 -16.36 28.47
N GLY A 294 15.52 -15.52 29.36
CA GLY A 294 16.73 -15.78 30.13
C GLY A 294 16.50 -16.80 31.24
N PRO A 295 17.60 -17.26 31.88
CA PRO A 295 17.52 -18.19 33.00
C PRO A 295 16.71 -17.59 34.15
N LEU A 296 15.94 -18.46 34.82
CA LEU A 296 15.19 -18.13 36.02
C LEU A 296 16.11 -18.25 37.24
N THR A 297 16.17 -17.20 38.06
CA THR A 297 16.82 -17.25 39.38
C THR A 297 15.76 -17.26 40.46
N GLU A 298 15.82 -18.23 41.38
CA GLU A 298 14.86 -18.39 42.48
C GLU A 298 15.56 -18.12 43.82
N LYS A 299 14.89 -17.40 44.73
CA LYS A 299 15.33 -17.19 46.11
C LYS A 299 14.15 -17.32 47.07
N GLN A 300 14.25 -18.26 48.02
CA GLN A 300 13.23 -18.42 49.07
C GLN A 300 13.19 -17.16 49.97
N ILE A 301 11.99 -16.59 50.17
CA ILE A 301 11.78 -15.48 51.11
C ILE A 301 11.26 -16.02 52.46
N ASP A 302 10.23 -16.86 52.43
CA ASP A 302 9.61 -17.51 53.59
C ASP A 302 9.07 -18.90 53.22
N GLU A 303 8.39 -19.61 54.12
CA GLU A 303 7.89 -20.97 53.86
C GLU A 303 6.92 -21.09 52.68
N ASP A 304 6.26 -19.99 52.32
CA ASP A 304 5.17 -19.97 51.34
C ASP A 304 5.42 -18.95 50.20
N THR A 305 6.61 -18.36 50.10
CA THR A 305 6.94 -17.33 49.10
C THR A 305 8.36 -17.47 48.54
N ILE A 306 8.47 -17.46 47.21
CA ILE A 306 9.74 -17.38 46.47
C ILE A 306 9.80 -16.06 45.70
N GLU A 307 10.95 -15.41 45.72
CA GLU A 307 11.30 -14.35 44.78
C GLU A 307 11.89 -14.96 43.52
N ILE A 308 11.39 -14.55 42.36
CA ILE A 308 12.01 -14.88 41.08
C ILE A 308 12.61 -13.64 40.42
N GLU A 309 13.73 -13.83 39.74
CA GLU A 309 14.30 -12.85 38.82
C GLU A 309 14.43 -13.48 37.42
N GLN A 310 13.95 -12.77 36.40
CA GLN A 310 14.04 -13.23 35.02
C GLN A 310 14.17 -12.06 34.03
N ARG A 311 14.77 -12.36 32.87
CA ARG A 311 14.85 -11.45 31.72
C ARG A 311 14.09 -12.04 30.54
N ALA A 312 13.34 -11.22 29.80
CA ALA A 312 12.69 -11.63 28.56
C ALA A 312 12.97 -10.60 27.46
N ASN A 313 13.21 -11.11 26.25
CA ASN A 313 13.46 -10.31 25.06
C ASN A 313 12.46 -10.69 23.97
N PHE A 314 11.88 -9.69 23.34
CA PHE A 314 10.98 -9.84 22.19
C PHE A 314 11.48 -8.97 21.05
N ASN A 315 11.67 -9.56 19.88
CA ASN A 315 11.94 -8.82 18.66
C ASN A 315 10.79 -9.07 17.69
N VAL A 316 9.98 -8.05 17.47
CA VAL A 316 8.88 -8.05 16.50
C VAL A 316 9.38 -7.39 15.24
N THR A 317 9.16 -8.00 14.09
CA THR A 317 9.40 -7.43 12.77
C THR A 317 8.12 -7.48 11.97
N VAL A 318 7.71 -6.37 11.37
CA VAL A 318 6.47 -6.25 10.60
C VAL A 318 6.78 -5.65 9.23
N ASP A 319 6.28 -6.29 8.19
CA ASP A 319 6.25 -5.72 6.84
C ASP A 319 4.97 -4.89 6.71
N VAL A 320 5.13 -3.59 6.50
CA VAL A 320 4.03 -2.61 6.47
C VAL A 320 3.82 -2.13 5.05
N GLU A 321 2.65 -2.42 4.48
CA GLU A 321 2.35 -2.09 3.08
C GLU A 321 1.85 -0.65 2.92
N HIS A 322 1.01 -0.18 3.84
CA HIS A 322 0.36 1.14 3.81
C HIS A 322 0.72 1.98 5.06
N PRO A 323 1.89 2.66 5.07
CA PRO A 323 2.32 3.44 6.23
C PRO A 323 1.40 4.60 6.59
N ASP A 324 0.72 5.19 5.61
CA ASP A 324 -0.21 6.30 5.79
C ASP A 324 -1.44 5.94 6.63
N LYS A 325 -1.81 4.65 6.67
CA LYS A 325 -2.90 4.13 7.52
C LYS A 325 -2.45 3.79 8.94
N VAL A 326 -1.15 3.62 9.14
CA VAL A 326 -0.56 3.11 10.39
C VAL A 326 0.06 4.22 11.22
N ILE A 327 0.75 5.16 10.56
CA ILE A 327 1.50 6.22 11.22
C ILE A 327 0.57 7.39 11.53
N ASN A 328 0.69 7.92 12.74
CA ASN A 328 -0.01 9.13 13.18
C ASN A 328 1.00 10.14 13.71
N LEU A 329 1.54 10.95 12.81
CA LEU A 329 2.42 12.07 13.13
C LEU A 329 1.72 13.36 12.71
N LEU A 330 1.13 14.06 13.68
CA LEU A 330 0.27 15.23 13.43
C LEU A 330 0.96 16.30 12.56
N ALA A 331 2.24 16.58 12.81
CA ALA A 331 2.99 17.59 12.07
C ALA A 331 3.35 17.16 10.63
N GLN A 332 3.40 15.85 10.37
CA GLN A 332 3.78 15.29 9.06
C GLN A 332 2.61 14.63 8.32
N GLN A 333 1.37 14.82 8.80
CA GLN A 333 0.20 14.09 8.32
C GLN A 333 -0.04 14.29 6.82
N GLU A 334 0.20 15.50 6.30
CA GLU A 334 0.05 15.80 4.88
C GLU A 334 1.06 15.07 3.99
N TYR A 335 2.19 14.63 4.57
CA TYR A 335 3.32 14.02 3.87
C TYR A 335 3.32 12.49 3.96
N LEU A 336 2.52 11.89 4.85
CA LEU A 336 2.46 10.44 5.03
C LEU A 336 2.09 9.68 3.75
N LYS A 337 1.24 10.27 2.90
CA LYS A 337 0.82 9.68 1.63
C LYS A 337 1.92 9.54 0.57
N PHE A 338 3.08 10.19 0.78
CA PHE A 338 4.23 10.02 -0.10
C PHE A 338 5.14 8.85 0.35
N LEU A 339 4.87 8.27 1.52
CA LEU A 339 5.58 7.11 2.01
C LEU A 339 5.08 5.85 1.30
N ARG A 340 6.03 5.04 0.83
CA ARG A 340 5.83 3.67 0.39
C ARG A 340 6.09 2.73 1.57
N GLY A 341 5.45 1.55 1.53
CA GLY A 341 5.65 0.45 2.47
C GLY A 341 7.09 0.24 2.94
N GLY A 342 7.22 -0.31 4.13
CA GLY A 342 8.46 -0.36 4.88
C GLY A 342 8.49 -1.46 5.92
N LYS A 343 9.53 -1.45 6.76
CA LYS A 343 9.78 -2.48 7.76
C LYS A 343 9.82 -1.85 9.15
N LEU A 344 8.92 -2.29 10.02
CA LEU A 344 8.88 -1.91 11.42
C LEU A 344 9.56 -3.00 12.26
N SER A 345 10.50 -2.59 13.11
CA SER A 345 11.18 -3.45 14.07
C SER A 345 10.97 -2.91 15.47
N ILE A 346 10.48 -3.74 16.39
CA ILE A 346 10.30 -3.40 17.79
C ILE A 346 11.09 -4.41 18.62
N SER A 347 12.04 -3.90 19.38
CA SER A 347 12.84 -4.70 20.31
C SER A 347 12.48 -4.32 21.74
N VAL A 348 12.00 -5.28 22.50
CA VAL A 348 11.61 -5.15 23.90
C VAL A 348 12.55 -6.00 24.74
N ASP A 349 13.22 -5.38 25.70
CA ASP A 349 14.09 -6.05 26.68
C ASP A 349 13.55 -5.71 28.07
N VAL A 350 13.08 -6.71 28.80
CA VAL A 350 12.53 -6.54 30.15
C VAL A 350 13.27 -7.44 31.13
N LYS A 351 13.59 -6.87 32.30
CA LYS A 351 14.04 -7.57 33.49
C LYS A 351 13.02 -7.32 34.59
N TYR A 352 12.60 -8.38 35.26
CA TYR A 352 11.60 -8.27 36.32
C TYR A 352 11.92 -9.16 37.51
N ARG A 353 11.45 -8.71 38.67
CA ARG A 353 11.40 -9.48 39.91
C ARG A 353 9.97 -9.58 40.39
N ALA A 354 9.58 -10.79 40.80
CA ALA A 354 8.24 -11.05 41.29
C ALA A 354 8.26 -11.99 42.49
N GLU A 355 7.40 -11.70 43.45
CA GLU A 355 7.08 -12.61 44.54
C GLU A 355 6.00 -13.58 44.06
N ILE A 356 6.27 -14.87 44.24
CA ILE A 356 5.37 -15.95 43.85
C ILE A 356 4.96 -16.71 45.12
N PRO A 357 3.65 -16.79 45.42
CA PRO A 357 3.15 -17.70 46.43
C PRO A 357 3.46 -19.15 46.03
N CYS A 358 4.15 -19.86 46.91
CA CYS A 358 4.48 -21.27 46.76
C CYS A 358 3.27 -22.10 47.19
N PHE A 359 2.43 -22.47 46.23
CA PHE A 359 1.45 -23.51 46.48
C PHE A 359 2.18 -24.85 46.53
N LYS A 360 2.32 -25.44 47.73
CA LYS A 360 3.01 -26.72 47.96
C LYS A 360 2.48 -27.89 47.12
N ASP A 361 1.29 -27.76 46.50
CA ASP A 361 0.60 -28.82 45.76
C ASP A 361 0.21 -28.49 44.31
N THR A 362 0.71 -27.40 43.71
CA THR A 362 0.40 -27.09 42.29
C THR A 362 1.64 -26.89 41.44
N ASP A 363 1.73 -27.59 40.31
CA ASP A 363 2.79 -27.42 39.30
C ASP A 363 2.66 -26.10 38.49
N MET A 364 1.83 -25.15 38.92
CA MET A 364 1.62 -23.88 38.24
C MET A 364 2.24 -22.74 39.04
N PHE A 365 2.90 -21.82 38.36
CA PHE A 365 3.32 -20.56 38.98
C PHE A 365 2.92 -19.38 38.10
N GLY A 366 2.32 -18.38 38.75
CA GLY A 366 2.06 -17.07 38.17
C GLY A 366 2.91 -16.02 38.88
N THR A 367 3.36 -15.00 38.16
CA THR A 367 3.93 -13.80 38.80
C THR A 367 2.86 -13.23 39.72
N GLY A 368 3.09 -13.31 41.03
CA GLY A 368 2.24 -12.69 42.03
C GLY A 368 2.41 -11.18 41.99
N LYS A 369 3.06 -10.62 43.02
CA LYS A 369 3.34 -9.19 43.08
C LYS A 369 4.69 -8.89 42.44
N LEU A 370 4.70 -8.09 41.37
CA LEU A 370 5.94 -7.53 40.82
C LEU A 370 6.59 -6.61 41.86
N SER A 371 7.81 -6.93 42.28
CA SER A 371 8.62 -6.08 43.15
C SER A 371 9.47 -5.11 42.33
N GLU A 372 9.92 -5.51 41.14
CA GLU A 372 10.71 -4.69 40.24
C GLU A 372 10.39 -5.01 38.77
N LEU A 373 10.34 -3.98 37.92
CA LEU A 373 10.24 -4.10 36.47
C LEU A 373 11.08 -2.99 35.85
N THR A 374 12.07 -3.35 35.05
CA THR A 374 12.96 -2.43 34.32
C THR A 374 13.19 -2.94 32.91
N GLY A 375 13.54 -2.06 31.98
CA GLY A 375 13.78 -2.48 30.60
C GLY A 375 13.78 -1.35 29.60
N THR A 376 13.74 -1.71 28.31
CA THR A 376 13.67 -0.77 27.19
C THR A 376 12.77 -1.29 26.07
N ILE A 377 12.12 -0.37 25.37
CA ILE A 377 11.49 -0.60 24.07
C ILE A 377 12.20 0.27 23.05
N ASN A 378 12.76 -0.36 22.02
CA ASN A 378 13.36 0.31 20.87
C ASN A 378 12.49 0.06 19.65
N ILE A 379 12.04 1.15 19.04
CA ILE A 379 11.20 1.15 17.85
C ILE A 379 12.02 1.72 16.70
N ASP A 380 12.02 1.00 15.59
CA ASP A 380 12.74 1.35 14.38
C ASP A 380 11.85 1.08 13.18
N PHE A 381 11.40 2.14 12.52
CA PHE A 381 10.55 2.05 11.35
C PHE A 381 11.27 2.60 10.12
N SER A 382 11.70 1.71 9.24
CA SER A 382 12.32 2.05 7.96
C SER A 382 11.26 2.14 6.86
N LEU A 383 11.17 3.28 6.19
CA LEU A 383 10.13 3.64 5.22
C LEU A 383 10.76 4.13 3.91
N GLY A 384 10.13 3.84 2.78
CA GLY A 384 10.52 4.39 1.48
C GLY A 384 9.65 5.59 1.10
N PHE A 385 10.09 6.37 0.13
CA PHE A 385 9.22 7.29 -0.61
C PHE A 385 8.83 6.70 -1.97
N PHE A 386 7.64 7.08 -2.46
CA PHE A 386 7.27 6.80 -3.84
C PHE A 386 8.23 7.49 -4.81
N GLY A 387 8.80 6.75 -5.76
CA GLY A 387 9.73 7.28 -6.77
C GLY A 387 11.23 7.14 -6.44
N GLU A 388 11.61 6.62 -5.27
CA GLU A 388 13.01 6.28 -4.95
C GLU A 388 13.30 4.77 -5.10
N ASN A 389 14.54 4.44 -5.50
CA ASN A 389 15.04 3.07 -5.59
C ASN A 389 14.96 2.34 -4.24
N SER A 390 14.82 1.01 -4.26
CA SER A 390 14.64 0.15 -3.09
C SER A 390 15.78 0.32 -2.05
N GLY A 391 15.42 0.51 -0.77
CA GLY A 391 16.38 0.64 0.34
C GLY A 391 15.85 1.26 1.64
N GLY A 392 14.67 1.90 1.60
CA GLY A 392 14.20 2.75 2.70
C GLY A 392 15.00 4.06 2.71
N SER A 393 14.32 5.19 2.78
CA SER A 393 14.95 6.52 2.71
C SER A 393 14.77 7.32 3.99
N VAL A 394 13.81 6.95 4.83
CA VAL A 394 13.56 7.52 6.15
C VAL A 394 13.49 6.41 7.19
N ARG A 395 14.06 6.67 8.36
CA ARG A 395 14.03 5.80 9.53
C ARG A 395 13.48 6.58 10.72
N LEU A 396 12.33 6.17 11.23
CA LEU A 396 11.74 6.72 12.45
C LEU A 396 12.22 5.89 13.63
N VAL A 397 12.93 6.51 14.57
CA VAL A 397 13.52 5.80 15.72
C VAL A 397 13.02 6.41 17.02
N GLN A 398 12.49 5.56 17.91
CA GLN A 398 12.10 5.94 19.25
C GLN A 398 12.64 4.91 20.25
N ALA A 399 13.20 5.37 21.37
CA ALA A 399 13.64 4.52 22.47
C ALA A 399 12.91 4.97 23.75
N LEU A 400 12.33 4.03 24.47
CA LEU A 400 11.53 4.28 25.66
C LEU A 400 11.97 3.36 26.80
N GLU A 401 12.04 3.89 28.01
CA GLU A 401 12.37 3.11 29.20
C GLU A 401 11.12 2.43 29.77
N ILE A 402 11.24 1.16 30.12
CA ILE A 402 10.21 0.38 30.82
C ILE A 402 10.47 0.47 32.31
N ASN A 403 9.43 0.77 33.08
CA ASN A 403 9.46 0.70 34.54
C ASN A 403 8.09 0.34 35.11
N SER A 404 8.02 0.13 36.43
CA SER A 404 6.79 -0.25 37.13
C SER A 404 5.68 0.82 37.11
N LYS A 405 5.97 2.08 36.72
CA LYS A 405 4.96 3.15 36.64
C LYS A 405 4.25 3.17 35.29
N ASN A 406 4.95 2.80 34.23
CA ASN A 406 4.48 2.93 32.85
C ASN A 406 4.18 1.58 32.18
N SER A 407 4.35 0.49 32.92
CA SER A 407 4.21 -0.86 32.40
C SER A 407 3.55 -1.81 33.39
N LYS A 408 2.85 -2.81 32.84
CA LYS A 408 2.31 -3.96 33.57
C LYS A 408 2.79 -5.22 32.87
N LEU A 409 3.30 -6.16 33.65
CA LEU A 409 3.73 -7.46 33.17
C LEU A 409 2.99 -8.54 33.96
N HIS A 410 2.40 -9.49 33.25
CA HIS A 410 1.91 -10.73 33.84
C HIS A 410 2.62 -11.88 33.17
N ALA A 411 3.34 -12.70 33.94
CA ALA A 411 3.93 -13.93 33.42
C ALA A 411 3.34 -15.14 34.14
N ARG A 412 3.03 -16.19 33.38
CA ARG A 412 2.43 -17.43 33.91
C ARG A 412 3.09 -18.63 33.26
N ALA A 413 3.54 -19.61 34.03
CA ALA A 413 4.07 -20.85 33.48
C ALA A 413 3.19 -22.03 33.90
N PHE A 414 3.06 -22.98 33.00
CA PHE A 414 2.37 -24.24 33.24
C PHE A 414 3.42 -25.35 33.37
N SER A 415 3.49 -25.97 34.54
CA SER A 415 4.31 -27.12 34.90
C SER A 415 5.79 -26.86 35.27
N LYS A 416 6.17 -27.22 36.50
CA LYS A 416 7.57 -27.53 36.90
C LYS A 416 8.00 -28.94 36.41
N GLN A 417 7.05 -29.79 36.02
CA GLN A 417 7.29 -31.19 35.64
C GLN A 417 7.24 -31.34 34.10
N ASN A 418 8.41 -31.58 33.49
CA ASN A 418 8.61 -32.06 32.10
C ASN A 418 8.52 -31.09 30.91
N VAL A 419 8.44 -29.77 31.08
CA VAL A 419 8.65 -28.82 29.96
C VAL A 419 9.62 -27.73 30.41
N ASP A 420 10.57 -27.36 29.55
CA ASP A 420 11.47 -26.24 29.81
C ASP A 420 10.63 -25.00 30.11
N ILE A 421 10.71 -24.50 31.35
CA ILE A 421 9.93 -23.36 31.85
C ILE A 421 10.06 -22.14 30.92
N GLN A 422 11.19 -22.05 30.20
CA GLN A 422 11.46 -21.01 29.22
C GLN A 422 10.54 -21.07 28.00
N GLU A 423 9.99 -22.24 27.64
CA GLU A 423 9.11 -22.41 26.47
C GLU A 423 7.62 -22.30 26.82
N SER A 424 7.23 -22.65 28.06
CA SER A 424 5.82 -22.67 28.51
C SER A 424 5.33 -21.37 29.13
N LEU A 425 6.21 -20.38 29.34
CA LEU A 425 5.85 -19.09 29.92
C LEU A 425 4.89 -18.33 28.99
N ALA A 426 3.71 -17.98 29.46
CA ALA A 426 2.84 -16.97 28.90
C ALA A 426 3.25 -15.59 29.44
N ILE A 427 3.28 -14.56 28.60
CA ILE A 427 3.61 -13.18 28.96
C ILE A 427 2.57 -12.23 28.38
N ASP A 428 1.95 -11.44 29.25
CA ASP A 428 1.15 -10.27 28.88
C ASP A 428 1.90 -9.02 29.35
N LEU A 429 2.44 -8.25 28.40
CA LEU A 429 3.10 -6.98 28.68
C LEU A 429 2.26 -5.84 28.08
N ILE A 430 1.93 -4.85 28.92
CA ILE A 430 1.31 -3.59 28.51
C ILE A 430 2.26 -2.48 28.90
N PHE A 431 2.70 -1.69 27.94
CA PHE A 431 3.52 -0.51 28.10
C PHE A 431 2.78 0.71 27.56
N GLU A 432 2.89 1.85 28.25
CA GLU A 432 2.42 3.15 27.78
C GLU A 432 3.44 4.23 28.13
N GLY A 433 3.94 4.95 27.13
CA GLY A 433 4.92 6.01 27.35
C GLY A 433 4.91 7.07 26.27
N SER A 434 5.73 8.09 26.48
CA SER A 434 5.94 9.18 25.52
C SER A 434 7.43 9.45 25.39
N GLY A 435 7.87 9.74 24.17
CA GLY A 435 9.25 10.12 23.91
C GLY A 435 9.42 10.68 22.52
N ASP A 436 10.62 11.15 22.23
CA ASP A 436 10.90 11.82 20.97
C ASP A 436 11.18 10.81 19.86
N ILE A 437 10.59 11.04 18.69
CA ILE A 437 10.87 10.25 17.49
C ILE A 437 11.92 10.99 16.68
N ASN A 438 13.04 10.31 16.42
CA ASN A 438 14.10 10.83 15.59
C ASN A 438 13.91 10.34 14.15
N CYS A 439 13.71 11.27 13.22
CA CYS A 439 13.55 10.95 11.81
C CYS A 439 14.92 11.07 11.10
N LYS A 440 15.52 9.92 10.75
CA LYS A 440 16.87 9.81 10.18
C LYS A 440 16.82 9.42 8.71
N LYS A 441 17.79 9.91 7.92
CA LYS A 441 18.00 9.43 6.55
C LYS A 441 18.75 8.09 6.56
N ILE A 442 18.29 7.12 5.79
CA ILE A 442 19.04 5.89 5.50
C ILE A 442 19.95 6.20 4.29
N LYS A 443 21.25 5.92 4.43
CA LYS A 443 22.26 6.25 3.42
C LYS A 443 22.27 5.25 2.27
#